data_AF-A0A2D9VDQ9-F1
#
_entry.id   AF-A0A2D9VDQ9-F1
#
_cell.length_a   1.000
_cell.length_b   1.000
_cell.length_c   1.000
_cell.angle_alpha   90.00
_cell.angle_beta   90.00
_cell.angle_gamma   90.00
#
_symmetry.space_group_name_H-M   'P 1'
#
loop_
_entity.id
_entity.type
_entity.pdbx_description
1 polymer ?
#
loop_
_entity_poly.entity_id
_entity_poly.type
_entity_poly.pdbx_seq_one_letter_code
_entity_poly.pdbx_strand_id
1 'polypeptide(L)'
;SRFKKGGFHMAYNTNIPIIPVGCIGAFEFKPKNRWTLSPRTITLNFGEPIASDAYQKLGVDGILKKTEEEIKRLTNGKFEDE
;
A
#
# COMPACT_ATOMS: atom_id res chain seq x y z
N SER A 1 8.71 5.50 5.86
CA SER A 1 9.56 4.37 5.36
C SER A 1 9.40 4.16 3.83
N ARG A 2 10.32 3.47 3.12
CA ARG A 2 10.23 3.24 1.63
C ARG A 2 9.78 1.82 1.30
N PHE A 3 8.92 1.65 0.28
CA PHE A 3 8.52 0.32 -0.19
C PHE A 3 9.70 -0.51 -0.70
N LYS A 4 9.63 -1.82 -0.45
CA LYS A 4 10.62 -2.79 -0.94
C LYS A 4 10.20 -3.29 -2.33
N LYS A 5 11.17 -3.47 -3.22
CA LYS A 5 10.91 -3.80 -4.64
C LYS A 5 10.44 -5.23 -4.91
N GLY A 6 10.69 -6.18 -4.00
CA GLY A 6 10.49 -7.62 -4.27
C GLY A 6 9.08 -7.99 -4.75
N GLY A 7 8.04 -7.51 -4.07
CA GLY A 7 6.65 -7.77 -4.48
C GLY A 7 6.28 -7.15 -5.83
N PHE A 8 6.84 -5.97 -6.13
CA PHE A 8 6.63 -5.30 -7.42
C PHE A 8 7.33 -6.04 -8.57
N HIS A 9 8.52 -6.60 -8.35
CA HIS A 9 9.17 -7.48 -9.34
C HIS A 9 8.34 -8.75 -9.58
N MET A 10 7.75 -9.34 -8.54
CA MET A 10 6.88 -10.50 -8.69
C MET A 10 5.66 -10.18 -9.55
N ALA A 11 4.96 -9.07 -9.26
CA ALA A 11 3.81 -8.63 -10.04
C ALA A 11 4.18 -8.33 -11.49
N TYR A 12 5.32 -7.66 -11.71
CA TYR A 12 5.85 -7.35 -13.04
C TYR A 12 6.13 -8.62 -13.85
N ASN A 13 6.85 -9.58 -13.26
CA ASN A 13 7.27 -10.81 -13.95
C ASN A 13 6.10 -11.76 -14.24
N THR A 14 5.06 -11.73 -13.41
CA THR A 14 3.87 -12.58 -13.56
C THR A 14 2.72 -11.90 -14.31
N ASN A 15 2.89 -10.62 -14.67
CA ASN A 15 1.90 -9.82 -15.39
C ASN A 15 0.52 -9.76 -14.71
N ILE A 16 0.48 -9.83 -13.38
CA ILE A 16 -0.75 -9.76 -12.58
C ILE A 16 -1.02 -8.33 -12.08
N PRO A 17 -2.29 -7.91 -11.95
CA PRO A 17 -2.62 -6.57 -11.44
C PRO A 17 -2.28 -6.43 -9.95
N ILE A 18 -1.98 -5.20 -9.53
CA ILE A 18 -1.81 -4.82 -8.12
C ILE A 18 -3.09 -4.09 -7.67
N ILE A 19 -3.65 -4.45 -6.51
CA ILE A 19 -4.78 -3.74 -5.89
C ILE A 19 -4.26 -3.00 -4.65
N PRO A 20 -4.19 -1.65 -4.67
CA PRO A 20 -3.79 -0.86 -3.51
C PRO A 20 -4.86 -0.89 -2.43
N VAL A 21 -4.47 -1.07 -1.16
CA VAL A 21 -5.38 -1.07 -0.01
C VAL A 21 -4.81 -0.18 1.09
N GLY A 22 -5.49 0.92 1.39
CA GLY A 22 -5.17 1.78 2.53
C GLY A 22 -5.84 1.25 3.81
N CYS A 23 -5.09 1.22 4.91
CA CYS A 23 -5.57 0.77 6.22
C CYS A 23 -5.41 1.88 7.25
N ILE A 24 -6.52 2.32 7.85
CA ILE A 24 -6.55 3.42 8.82
C ILE A 24 -7.03 2.89 10.17
N GLY A 25 -6.31 3.20 11.25
CA GLY A 25 -6.71 2.85 12.61
C GLY A 25 -6.13 1.52 13.14
N ALA A 26 -5.46 0.73 12.31
CA ALA A 26 -4.87 -0.55 12.73
C ALA A 26 -3.65 -0.38 13.66
N PHE A 27 -2.77 0.58 13.35
CA PHE A 27 -1.62 0.89 14.21
C PHE A 27 -2.07 1.42 15.57
N GLU A 28 -3.02 2.35 15.54
CA GLU A 28 -3.73 2.90 16.68
C GLU A 28 -4.43 1.83 17.55
N PHE A 29 -5.04 0.82 16.91
CA PHE A 29 -5.66 -0.32 17.60
C PHE A 29 -4.62 -1.19 18.32
N LYS A 30 -3.52 -1.51 17.63
CA LYS A 30 -2.45 -2.36 18.14
C LYS A 30 -1.09 -1.99 17.53
N PRO A 31 -0.31 -1.11 18.19
CA PRO A 31 1.03 -0.78 17.72
C PRO A 31 2.01 -1.91 18.07
N LYS A 32 3.12 -1.98 17.32
CA LYS A 32 4.10 -3.08 17.38
C LYS A 32 4.55 -3.41 18.81
N ASN A 33 4.90 -2.38 19.58
CA ASN A 33 5.57 -2.52 20.89
C ASN A 33 4.62 -2.41 22.10
N ARG A 34 3.30 -2.41 21.90
CA ARG A 34 2.31 -2.32 22.98
C ARG A 34 1.60 -3.67 23.16
N TRP A 35 1.42 -4.09 24.41
CA TRP A 35 0.72 -5.34 24.75
C TRP A 35 -0.80 -5.19 24.82
N THR A 36 -1.29 -4.03 25.24
CA THR A 36 -2.72 -3.75 25.36
C THR A 36 -3.36 -3.41 24.01
N LEU A 37 -4.64 -3.76 23.87
CA LEU A 37 -5.49 -3.36 22.76
C LEU A 37 -6.22 -2.06 23.09
N SER A 38 -6.46 -1.25 22.08
CA SER A 38 -7.34 -0.09 22.20
C SER A 38 -8.44 -0.15 21.13
N PRO A 39 -9.59 -0.78 21.46
CA PRO A 39 -10.69 -1.00 20.52
C PRO A 39 -11.12 0.29 19.82
N ARG A 40 -11.22 0.23 18.50
CA ARG A 40 -11.63 1.33 17.61
C ARG A 40 -11.98 0.76 16.24
N THR A 41 -12.64 1.56 15.40
CA THR A 41 -12.90 1.19 14.01
C THR A 41 -11.61 1.17 13.19
N ILE A 42 -11.43 0.12 12.40
CA ILE A 42 -10.40 0.03 11.37
C ILE A 42 -11.09 0.19 10.02
N THR A 43 -10.63 1.15 9.22
CA THR A 43 -11.18 1.42 7.89
C THR A 43 -10.21 0.90 6.82
N LEU A 44 -10.71 0.09 5.90
CA LEU A 44 -10.00 -0.39 4.72
C LEU A 44 -10.56 0.31 3.47
N ASN A 45 -9.70 1.04 2.77
CA ASN A 45 -10.04 1.72 1.52
C ASN A 45 -9.36 0.99 0.36
N PHE A 46 -10.16 0.48 -0.57
CA PHE A 46 -9.68 -0.22 -1.76
C PHE A 46 -9.51 0.79 -2.91
N GLY A 47 -8.33 0.78 -3.53
CA GLY A 47 -8.07 1.53 -4.75
C GLY A 47 -8.43 0.73 -6.00
N GLU A 48 -8.34 1.38 -7.14
CA GLU A 48 -8.51 0.73 -8.43
C GLU A 48 -7.34 -0.21 -8.75
N PRO A 49 -7.59 -1.37 -9.40
CA PRO A 49 -6.52 -2.24 -9.85
C PRO A 49 -5.55 -1.50 -10.79
N ILE A 50 -4.26 -1.55 -10.48
CA ILE A 50 -3.19 -1.13 -11.38
C ILE A 50 -3.01 -2.26 -12.39
N ALA A 51 -3.55 -2.05 -13.58
CA ALA A 51 -3.45 -3.00 -14.68
C ALA A 51 -2.00 -3.26 -15.09
N SER A 52 -1.72 -4.48 -15.52
CA SER A 52 -0.37 -4.94 -15.83
C SER A 52 0.20 -4.35 -17.12
N ASP A 53 -0.66 -3.79 -17.98
CA ASP A 53 -0.26 -3.01 -19.16
C ASP A 53 0.53 -1.74 -18.80
N ALA A 54 0.29 -1.17 -17.62
CA ALA A 54 1.03 -0.04 -17.08
C ALA A 54 2.49 -0.39 -16.77
N TYR A 55 2.81 -1.68 -16.59
CA TYR A 55 4.12 -2.13 -16.13
C TYR A 55 5.18 -1.90 -17.20
N GLN A 56 4.89 -2.20 -18.46
CA GLN A 56 5.85 -2.01 -19.57
C GLN A 56 6.20 -0.52 -19.78
N LYS A 57 5.24 0.38 -19.52
CA LYS A 57 5.43 1.82 -19.69
C LYS A 57 6.20 2.46 -18.54
N LEU A 58 5.94 2.03 -17.30
CA LEU A 58 6.44 2.69 -16.09
C LEU A 58 7.65 1.98 -15.47
N GLY A 59 7.87 0.71 -15.81
CA GLY A 59 8.85 -0.14 -15.14
C GLY A 59 8.52 -0.37 -13.67
N VAL A 60 9.34 -1.19 -12.99
CA VAL A 60 9.12 -1.56 -11.58
C VAL A 60 9.14 -0.34 -10.65
N ASP A 61 10.07 0.59 -10.87
CA ASP A 61 10.19 1.79 -10.03
C ASP A 61 9.02 2.77 -10.22
N GLY A 62 8.51 2.92 -11.44
CA GLY A 62 7.34 3.76 -11.70
C GLY A 62 6.06 3.19 -11.10
N ILE A 63 5.88 1.87 -11.16
CA ILE A 63 4.74 1.19 -10.51
C ILE A 63 4.83 1.32 -9.00
N LEU A 64 6.02 1.13 -8.41
CA LEU A 64 6.23 1.33 -6.98
C LEU A 64 5.81 2.73 -6.55
N LYS A 65 6.28 3.77 -7.25
CA LYS A 65 5.93 5.16 -6.95
C LYS A 65 4.43 5.42 -7.08
N LYS A 66 3.80 4.93 -8.15
CA LYS A 66 2.35 5.06 -8.36
C LYS A 66 1.54 4.39 -7.24
N THR A 67 1.97 3.20 -6.80
CA THR A 67 1.33 2.51 -5.67
C THR A 67 1.53 3.27 -4.37
N GLU A 68 2.72 3.83 -4.10
CA GLU A 68 2.96 4.66 -2.92
C GLU A 68 2.03 5.89 -2.90
N GLU A 69 1.87 6.59 -4.03
CA GLU A 69 0.95 7.73 -4.16
C GLU A 69 -0.51 7.33 -3.89
N GLU A 70 -0.94 6.19 -4.43
CA GLU A 70 -2.29 5.70 -4.21
C GLU A 70 -2.54 5.26 -2.76
N ILE A 71 -1.56 4.63 -2.10
CA ILE A 71 -1.66 4.29 -0.68
C ILE A 71 -1.73 5.55 0.19
N LYS A 72 -0.97 6.60 -0.12
CA LYS A 72 -1.08 7.89 0.58
C LYS A 72 -2.48 8.48 0.45
N ARG A 73 -3.07 8.44 -0.76
CA ARG A 73 -4.43 8.88 -1.01
C ARG A 73 -5.45 8.06 -0.22
N LEU A 74 -5.36 6.74 -0.25
CA LEU A 74 -6.29 5.82 0.43
C LEU A 74 -6.19 5.88 1.96
N THR A 75 -5.08 6.38 2.51
CA THR A 75 -4.86 6.54 3.96
C THR A 75 -5.09 7.97 4.45
N ASN A 76 -5.48 8.91 3.57
CA ASN A 76 -5.58 10.34 3.88
C ASN A 76 -4.26 10.92 4.45
N GLY A 77 -3.10 10.46 3.96
CA GLY A 77 -1.78 10.90 4.42
C GLY A 77 -1.27 10.24 5.70
N LYS A 78 -2.10 9.47 6.43
CA LYS A 78 -1.69 8.75 7.66
C LYS A 78 -0.65 7.64 7.44
N PHE A 79 -0.26 7.40 6.20
CA PHE A 79 0.84 6.52 5.83
C PHE A 79 2.22 7.12 6.09
N GLU A 80 2.35 8.45 6.19
CA GLU A 80 3.65 9.13 6.31
C GLU A 80 4.09 9.47 7.74
N ASP A 81 3.24 9.27 8.75
CA ASP A 81 3.57 9.56 10.16
C ASP A 81 4.59 8.57 10.80
N GLU A 82 5.42 7.90 9.98
CA GLU A 82 6.56 7.05 10.38
C GLU A 82 7.86 7.24 9.55
#